data_AF-A0A7W1GMG9-F1
#
_entry.id   AF-A0A7W1GMG9-F1
#
_cell.length_a   1.000
_cell.length_b   1.000
_cell.length_c   1.000
_cell.angle_alpha   90.00
_cell.angle_beta   90.00
_cell.angle_gamma   90.00
#
_symmetry.space_group_name_H-M   'P 1'
#
loop_
_entity.id
_entity.type
_entity.pdbx_description
1 polymer ?
#
loop_
_entity_poly.entity_id
_entity_poly.type
_entity_poly.pdbx_seq_one_letter_code
_entity_poly.pdbx_strand_id
1 'polypeptide(L)' 'RRLVAFVMEERAVPRAGMAIEDGGEVTSGTHSPMLEKGIGLGYVPSERSEPGTEITIDVRGKARKAQIVKKPIYRRGES' A
#
# COMPACT_ATOMS: atom_id res chain seq x y z
N ARG A 1 4.89 -7.21 -13.49
CA ARG A 1 4.73 -6.56 -12.17
C ARG A 1 4.90 -5.05 -12.32
N ARG A 2 4.13 -4.24 -11.58
CA ARG A 2 4.21 -2.77 -11.58
C ARG A 2 4.41 -2.30 -10.14
N LEU A 3 5.28 -1.30 -9.96
CA LEU A 3 5.46 -0.65 -8.67
C LEU A 3 4.32 0.33 -8.45
N VAL A 4 3.56 0.13 -7.38
CA VAL A 4 2.42 0.95 -7.00
C VAL A 4 2.62 1.53 -5.61
N ALA A 5 2.00 2.67 -5.39
CA ALA A 5 1.87 3.25 -4.07
C ALA A 5 0.53 2.81 -3.48
N PHE A 6 0.52 2.49 -2.19
CA PHE A 6 -0.70 2.07 -1.50
C PHE A 6 -0.80 2.70 -0.11
N VAL A 7 -2.04 2.78 0.38
CA VAL A 7 -2.39 3.25 1.71
C VAL A 7 -3.20 2.17 2.39
N MET A 8 -2.81 1.77 3.59
CA MET A 8 -3.58 0.84 4.42
C MET A 8 -4.91 1.48 4.79
N GLU A 9 -6.00 0.74 4.69
CA GLU A 9 -7.30 1.19 5.19
C GLU A 9 -7.41 1.03 6.70
N GLU A 10 -6.66 0.07 7.24
CA GLU A 10 -6.64 -0.26 8.66
C GLU A 10 -5.38 0.28 9.36
N ARG A 11 -5.43 0.35 10.70
CA ARG A 11 -4.26 0.65 11.54
C ARG A 11 -3.26 -0.51 11.52
N ALA A 12 -2.49 -0.57 10.45
CA ALA A 12 -1.41 -1.52 10.25
C ALA A 12 -0.23 -0.83 9.57
N VAL A 13 0.99 -1.26 9.89
CA VAL A 13 2.21 -0.71 9.30
C VAL A 13 2.81 -1.77 8.38
N PRO A 14 2.71 -1.59 7.05
CA PRO A 14 3.30 -2.52 6.10
C PRO A 14 4.83 -2.42 6.18
N ARG A 15 5.54 -3.53 5.96
CA ARG A 15 7.01 -3.57 5.92
C ARG A 15 7.47 -4.37 4.70
N ALA A 16 8.73 -4.16 4.31
CA ALA A 16 9.35 -4.89 3.22
C ALA A 16 9.23 -6.42 3.43
N GLY A 17 8.92 -7.16 2.36
CA GLY A 17 8.78 -8.62 2.39
C GLY A 17 7.38 -9.14 2.78
N MET A 18 6.42 -8.25 3.05
CA MET A 18 5.03 -8.68 3.27
C MET A 18 4.36 -9.05 1.94
N ALA A 19 3.70 -10.20 1.91
CA ALA A 19 3.00 -10.68 0.73
C ALA A 19 1.73 -9.86 0.46
N ILE A 20 1.48 -9.59 -0.82
CA ILE A 20 0.19 -9.08 -1.29
C ILE A 20 -0.56 -10.29 -1.85
N GLU A 21 -1.73 -10.61 -1.27
CA GLU A 21 -2.44 -11.88 -1.52
C GLU A 21 -2.69 -12.16 -3.01
N ASP A 22 -2.93 -11.12 -3.79
CA ASP A 22 -3.22 -11.21 -5.23
C ASP A 22 -1.97 -11.24 -6.13
N GLY A 23 -0.84 -11.69 -5.60
CA GLY A 23 0.39 -11.86 -6.35
C GLY A 23 1.26 -10.61 -6.35
N GLY A 24 1.90 -10.34 -5.23
CA GLY A 24 2.81 -9.21 -5.10
C GLY A 24 3.60 -9.22 -3.79
N GLU A 25 4.38 -8.17 -3.60
CA GLU A 25 5.16 -7.99 -2.38
C GLU A 25 5.34 -6.51 -2.06
N VAL A 26 5.25 -6.18 -0.77
CA VAL A 26 5.61 -4.87 -0.25
C VAL A 26 7.12 -4.70 -0.33
N THR A 27 7.56 -3.66 -1.03
CA THR A 27 8.98 -3.30 -1.15
C THR A 27 9.44 -2.42 0.01
N SER A 28 8.57 -1.50 0.45
CA SER A 28 8.87 -0.54 1.52
C SER A 28 7.56 -0.04 2.09
N GLY A 29 7.52 0.16 3.40
CA GLY A 29 6.34 0.66 4.07
C GLY A 29 6.71 1.38 5.36
N THR A 30 5.93 2.39 5.70
CA THR A 30 6.10 3.18 6.92
C THR A 30 4.74 3.62 7.46
N HIS A 31 4.72 4.10 8.70
CA HIS A 31 3.57 4.79 9.25
C HIS A 31 3.61 6.26 8.83
N SER A 32 2.52 6.76 8.24
CA SER A 32 2.37 8.18 7.95
C SER A 32 1.64 8.87 9.11
N PRO A 33 2.30 9.71 9.91
CA PRO A 33 1.62 10.46 10.98
C PRO A 33 0.61 11.47 10.44
N MET A 34 0.76 11.91 9.19
CA MET A 34 -0.12 12.90 8.55
C MET A 34 -1.46 12.28 8.11
N LEU A 35 -1.45 10.99 7.77
CA LEU A 35 -2.64 10.26 7.32
C LEU A 35 -3.18 9.31 8.41
N GLU A 36 -2.48 9.20 9.55
CA GLU A 36 -2.72 8.22 10.62
C GLU A 36 -2.89 6.78 10.10
N LYS A 37 -2.21 6.48 8.99
CA LYS A 37 -2.33 5.23 8.23
C LYS A 37 -0.96 4.71 7.83
N GLY A 38 -0.86 3.40 7.67
CA GLY A 38 0.28 2.78 7.02
C GLY A 38 0.30 3.15 5.54
N ILE A 39 1.46 3.50 5.01
CA ILE A 39 1.65 3.76 3.58
C ILE A 39 2.86 2.98 3.08
N GLY A 40 2.89 2.69 1.79
CA GLY A 40 4.02 1.97 1.23
C GLY A 40 4.05 1.91 -0.28
N LEU A 41 5.07 1.21 -0.75
CA LEU A 41 5.29 0.84 -2.14
C LEU A 41 5.34 -0.68 -2.24
N GLY A 42 4.70 -1.23 -3.26
CA GLY A 42 4.66 -2.67 -3.51
C GLY A 42 4.63 -2.99 -4.99
N TYR A 43 5.10 -4.18 -5.34
CA TYR A 43 4.92 -4.72 -6.67
C TYR A 43 3.63 -5.52 -6.73
N VAL A 44 2.76 -5.20 -7.69
CA VAL A 44 1.52 -5.93 -7.97
C VAL A 44 1.49 -6.39 -9.44
N PRO A 45 0.58 -7.29 -9.83
CA PRO A 45 0.35 -7.61 -11.24
C PRO A 45 -0.09 -6.34 -11.99
N SER A 46 0.24 -6.22 -13.28
CA SER A 46 -0.13 -5.04 -14.08
C SER A 46 -1.64 -4.81 -14.12
N GLU A 47 -2.40 -5.89 -14.13
CA GLU A 47 -3.87 -5.91 -14.16
C GLU A 47 -4.49 -5.32 -12.88
N ARG A 48 -3.73 -5.23 -11.79
CA ARG A 48 -4.17 -4.66 -10.52
C ARG A 48 -3.39 -3.42 -10.13
N SER A 49 -2.69 -2.80 -11.08
CA SER A 49 -1.86 -1.62 -10.80
C SER A 49 -2.62 -0.30 -10.86
N GLU A 50 -3.93 -0.35 -11.08
CA GLU A 50 -4.78 0.82 -11.24
C GLU A 50 -5.02 1.54 -9.90
N PRO A 51 -4.93 2.88 -9.87
CA PRO A 51 -5.33 3.66 -8.70
C PRO A 51 -6.80 3.43 -8.35
N GLY A 52 -7.09 3.24 -7.07
CA GLY A 52 -8.42 2.93 -6.55
C GLY A 52 -8.64 1.44 -6.30
N THR A 53 -7.81 0.56 -6.85
CA THR A 53 -7.89 -0.89 -6.63
C THR A 53 -7.61 -1.26 -5.17
N GLU A 54 -8.49 -2.07 -4.58
CA GLU A 54 -8.29 -2.68 -3.26
C GLU A 54 -7.31 -3.86 -3.38
N ILE A 55 -6.34 -3.91 -2.47
CA ILE A 55 -5.37 -5.00 -2.33
C ILE A 55 -5.34 -5.46 -0.88
N THR A 56 -5.03 -6.74 -0.68
CA THR A 56 -4.88 -7.31 0.66
C THR A 56 -3.42 -7.65 0.93
N ILE A 57 -2.92 -7.19 2.07
CA ILE A 57 -1.54 -7.37 2.50
C ILE A 57 -1.53 -8.25 3.74
N ASP A 58 -0.71 -9.29 3.74
CA ASP A 58 -0.50 -10.10 4.93
C ASP A 58 0.44 -9.39 5.90
N VAL A 59 -0.13 -8.83 6.96
CA VAL A 59 0.62 -8.15 8.02
C VAL A 59 0.70 -9.08 9.22
N ARG A 60 1.76 -9.91 9.26
CA ARG A 60 2.04 -10.89 10.33
C ARG A 60 0.95 -11.97 10.44
N GLY A 61 0.57 -12.59 9.33
CA GLY A 61 -0.45 -13.64 9.29
C GLY A 61 -1.88 -13.11 9.41
N LYS A 62 -2.08 -11.82 9.17
CA LYS A 62 -3.39 -11.17 9.15
C LYS A 62 -3.56 -10.43 7.85
N ALA A 63 -4.56 -10.84 7.08
CA ALA A 63 -5.04 -10.11 5.92
C ALA A 63 -5.51 -8.71 6.35
N ARG A 64 -4.89 -7.68 5.77
CA ARG A 64 -5.23 -6.27 5.99
C ARG A 64 -5.50 -5.58 4.67
N LYS A 65 -6.56 -4.78 4.64
CA LYS A 65 -6.94 -4.05 3.44
C LYS A 65 -6.06 -2.82 3.22
N ALA A 66 -5.72 -2.60 1.97
CA ALA A 66 -5.05 -1.41 1.49
C ALA A 66 -5.61 -1.01 0.13
N GLN A 67 -5.48 0.26 -0.22
CA GLN A 67 -5.92 0.80 -1.49
C GLN A 67 -4.72 1.34 -2.27
N ILE A 68 -4.65 1.01 -3.55
CA ILE A 68 -3.65 1.59 -4.45
C ILE A 68 -4.00 3.05 -4.70
N VAL A 69 -3.03 3.92 -4.54
CA VAL A 69 -3.20 5.37 -4.73
C VAL A 69 -2.27 5.89 -5.82
N LYS A 70 -2.70 6.96 -6.47
CA LYS A 70 -1.83 7.67 -7.41
C LYS A 70 -0.75 8.40 -6.63
N LYS A 71 0.49 8.33 -7.12
CA LYS A 71 1.59 9.15 -6.60
C LYS A 71 1.36 10.65 -6.90
N PRO A 72 1.78 11.56 -6.01
CA PRO A 72 2.35 11.31 -4.68
C PRO A 72 1.27 10.90 -3.65
N ILE A 73 1.61 9.97 -2.75
CA ILE A 73 0.71 9.46 -1.67
C ILE A 73 0.19 10.61 -0.79
N TYR A 74 1.01 11.63 -0.62
CA TYR A 74 0.69 12.85 0.08
C TYR A 74 1.13 14.03 -0.79
N ARG A 75 0.20 14.95 -1.08
CA ARG A 75 0.51 16.21 -1.75
C ARG A 75 0.52 17.30 -0.67
N ARG A 76 1.72 17.71 -0.24
CA ARG A 76 1.86 18.91 0.60
C ARG A 76 1.67 20.13 -0.30
N GLY A 77 0.48 20.70 -0.30
CA GLY A 77 0.21 21.98 -0.96
C GLY A 77 -1.10 21.99 -1.71
N GLU A 78 -2.16 22.45 -1.04
CA GLU A 78 -2.83 23.70 -1.41
C GLU A 78 -2.90 24.52 -0.11
N SER A 79 -2.13 25.61 -0.07
CA SER A 79 -2.32 26.73 0.87
C SER A 79 -3.19 27.76 0.18
#